data_AF-A0A835BJ14-F1
#
_entry.id   AF-A0A835BJ14-F1
#
_cell.length_a   1.000
_cell.length_b   1.000
_cell.length_c   1.000
_cell.angle_alpha   90.00
_cell.angle_beta   90.00
_cell.angle_gamma   90.00
#
_symmetry.space_group_name_H-M   'P 1'
#
loop_
_entity.id
_entity.type
_entity.pdbx_description
1 polymer ?
#
loop_
_entity_poly.entity_id
_entity_poly.type
_entity_poly.pdbx_seq_one_letter_code
_entity_poly.pdbx_strand_id
1 'polypeptide(L)'
;MLFGFVVANDWTIRDGPAPNAKLVARARGMHIGAGKADGSWLLCHSILFTDTRFKGSSLKVLGDFAMDKNGAAADGEWAIVGGTGEFAYANGIVTAKIIENMHPTNGRIWELRIRAFCPCIPEVIEKGPWGGEGGTSFDIPEPPRSLQTVTIQCSYVINSIGFCYINHADEKITAGPWGGDGALTATLQITLAPSETIKQVFGTKGTVEGDTVVTSLALVSNVRTYGPFGKANGSAFSSQIPGNKTVAGFHARAGASVNAFGLYIA
;
A
#
# COMPACT_ATOMS: atom_id res chain seq x y z
N MET A 1 36.69 20.79 -26.54
CA MET A 1 36.26 21.46 -25.29
C MET A 1 35.57 20.41 -24.44
N LEU A 2 36.03 20.18 -23.21
CA LEU A 2 35.45 19.18 -22.30
C LEU A 2 34.06 19.65 -21.87
N PHE A 3 33.08 18.74 -21.88
CA PHE A 3 31.69 19.00 -21.51
C PHE A 3 31.28 17.96 -20.46
N GLY A 4 30.51 18.40 -19.46
CA GLY A 4 30.09 17.59 -18.34
C GLY A 4 31.03 17.71 -17.14
N PHE A 5 30.49 18.19 -16.02
CA PHE A 5 31.10 18.10 -14.70
C PHE A 5 30.15 17.36 -13.77
N VAL A 6 30.66 16.42 -12.98
CA VAL A 6 29.89 15.75 -11.93
C VAL A 6 30.40 16.25 -10.58
N VAL A 7 29.50 16.65 -9.70
CA VAL A 7 29.81 17.08 -8.35
C VAL A 7 28.93 16.31 -7.39
N ALA A 8 29.53 15.81 -6.31
CA ALA A 8 28.79 15.16 -5.22
C ALA A 8 28.38 16.20 -4.18
N ASN A 9 27.18 16.05 -3.62
CA ASN A 9 26.66 16.94 -2.58
C ASN A 9 26.27 16.17 -1.31
N ASP A 10 26.48 16.81 -0.16
CA ASP A 10 25.92 16.42 1.14
C ASP A 10 25.41 17.67 1.88
N TRP A 11 24.24 18.16 1.47
CA TRP A 11 23.63 19.39 1.98
C TRP A 11 22.75 19.13 3.19
N THR A 12 22.83 20.02 4.20
CA THR A 12 21.96 19.97 5.37
C THR A 12 20.61 20.61 5.09
N ILE A 13 19.53 19.96 5.51
CA ILE A 13 18.17 20.51 5.45
C ILE A 13 17.69 20.74 6.89
N ARG A 14 17.21 21.95 7.17
CA ARG A 14 16.77 22.39 8.50
C ARG A 14 15.30 22.80 8.47
N ASP A 15 14.67 22.84 9.64
CA ASP A 15 13.25 23.23 9.82
C ASP A 15 13.00 24.75 9.76
N GLY A 16 14.04 25.55 9.51
CA GLY A 16 13.94 26.99 9.31
C GLY A 16 15.28 27.61 8.87
N PRO A 17 15.28 28.92 8.55
CA PRO A 17 16.46 29.64 8.08
C PRO A 17 17.38 30.12 9.22
N ALA A 18 16.93 30.02 10.48
CA ALA A 18 17.69 30.52 11.63
C ALA A 18 19.02 29.74 11.80
N PRO A 19 20.10 30.39 12.28
CA PRO A 19 21.41 29.73 12.47
C PRO A 19 21.37 28.49 13.37
N ASN A 20 20.43 28.45 14.32
CA ASN A 20 20.23 27.36 15.28
C ASN A 20 19.09 26.41 14.88
N ALA A 21 18.53 26.53 13.67
CA ALA A 21 17.45 25.67 13.20
C ALA A 21 17.83 24.19 13.24
N LYS A 22 16.86 23.33 13.56
CA LYS A 22 17.10 21.90 13.79
C LYS A 22 17.40 21.21 12.47
N LEU A 23 18.41 20.34 12.46
CA LEU A 23 18.66 19.44 11.33
C LEU A 23 17.52 18.42 11.23
N VAL A 24 16.84 18.39 10.09
CA VAL A 24 15.73 17.44 9.83
C VAL A 24 16.09 16.39 8.79
N ALA A 25 16.95 16.72 7.82
CA ALA A 25 17.37 15.80 6.78
C ALA A 25 18.73 16.18 6.17
N ARG A 26 19.27 15.30 5.33
CA ARG A 26 20.43 15.57 4.48
C ARG A 26 20.11 15.24 3.02
N ALA A 27 20.33 16.19 2.12
CA ALA A 27 20.25 15.99 0.67
C ALA A 27 21.61 15.51 0.15
N ARG A 28 21.68 14.21 -0.19
CA ARG A 28 22.89 13.52 -0.63
C ARG A 28 22.74 13.00 -2.03
N GLY A 29 23.70 13.29 -2.90
CA GLY A 29 23.64 12.85 -4.29
C GLY A 29 24.67 13.52 -5.17
N MET A 30 24.27 13.81 -6.40
CA MET A 30 25.10 14.47 -7.39
C MET A 30 24.31 15.47 -8.21
N HIS A 31 25.00 16.46 -8.77
CA HIS A 31 24.54 17.20 -9.93
C HIS A 31 25.56 17.14 -11.07
N ILE A 32 25.04 17.14 -12.29
CA ILE A 32 25.80 16.96 -13.52
C ILE A 32 25.53 18.14 -14.45
N GLY A 33 26.56 18.83 -14.91
CA GLY A 33 26.44 19.87 -15.93
C GLY A 33 26.05 19.24 -17.27
N ALA A 34 24.75 19.10 -17.51
CA ALA A 34 24.17 18.33 -18.60
C ALA A 34 23.62 19.21 -19.75
N GLY A 35 23.55 20.52 -19.54
CA GLY A 35 23.14 21.51 -20.53
C GLY A 35 24.31 22.07 -21.33
N LYS A 36 24.57 21.53 -22.52
CA LYS A 36 25.69 22.02 -23.36
C LYS A 36 25.45 23.42 -23.94
N ALA A 37 24.19 23.76 -24.23
CA ALA A 37 23.81 25.03 -24.86
C ALA A 37 23.45 26.11 -23.84
N ASP A 38 22.85 25.74 -22.71
CA ASP A 38 22.28 26.65 -21.71
C ASP A 38 22.97 26.58 -20.34
N GLY A 39 23.92 25.66 -20.15
CA GLY A 39 24.64 25.49 -18.89
C GLY A 39 23.80 24.89 -17.76
N SER A 40 22.64 24.29 -18.06
CA SER A 40 21.78 23.65 -17.06
C SER A 40 22.44 22.43 -16.41
N TRP A 41 22.06 22.13 -15.16
CA TRP A 41 22.55 20.96 -14.45
C TRP A 41 21.42 20.02 -14.10
N LEU A 42 21.61 18.72 -14.36
CA LEU A 42 20.74 17.67 -13.83
C LEU A 42 21.08 17.43 -12.37
N LEU A 43 20.08 17.38 -11.51
CA LEU A 43 20.20 17.12 -10.08
C LEU A 43 19.55 15.76 -9.76
N CYS A 44 20.30 14.91 -9.06
CA CYS A 44 19.86 13.59 -8.60
C CYS A 44 20.29 13.40 -7.15
N HIS A 45 19.34 13.44 -6.21
CA HIS A 45 19.66 13.28 -4.80
C HIS A 45 18.61 12.54 -3.98
N SER A 46 19.06 11.91 -2.90
CA SER A 46 18.23 11.41 -1.82
C SER A 46 18.13 12.44 -0.70
N ILE A 47 16.92 12.81 -0.31
CA ILE A 47 16.66 13.51 0.95
C ILE A 47 16.50 12.45 2.03
N LEU A 48 17.53 12.26 2.87
CA LEU A 48 17.55 11.30 3.96
C LEU A 48 17.13 11.98 5.26
N PHE A 49 16.01 11.56 5.83
CA PHE A 49 15.48 12.14 7.05
C PHE A 49 16.22 11.62 8.29
N THR A 50 16.53 12.56 9.18
CA THR A 50 17.26 12.34 10.43
C THR A 50 16.45 12.77 11.65
N ASP A 51 15.30 13.41 11.44
CA ASP A 51 14.37 13.77 12.50
C ASP A 51 13.73 12.52 13.13
N THR A 52 13.13 12.69 14.30
CA THR A 52 12.61 11.58 15.10
C THR A 52 11.48 10.81 14.40
N ARG A 53 10.65 11.47 13.59
CA ARG A 53 9.46 10.87 12.99
C ARG A 53 9.81 10.04 11.75
N PHE A 54 10.74 10.51 10.92
CA PHE A 54 11.05 9.89 9.64
C PHE A 54 12.47 9.32 9.58
N LYS A 55 13.13 9.13 10.72
CA LYS A 55 14.52 8.67 10.81
C LYS A 55 14.79 7.45 9.94
N GLY A 56 15.70 7.58 8.98
CA GLY A 56 16.09 6.50 8.07
C GLY A 56 15.21 6.34 6.82
N SER A 57 14.07 7.02 6.75
CA SER A 57 13.26 7.13 5.53
C SER A 57 13.87 8.15 4.57
N SER A 58 13.59 8.02 3.27
CA SER A 58 14.15 8.94 2.27
C SER A 58 13.20 9.23 1.12
N LEU A 59 13.33 10.41 0.52
CA LEU A 59 12.73 10.76 -0.77
C LEU A 59 13.81 10.74 -1.86
N LYS A 60 13.49 10.20 -3.03
CA LYS A 60 14.33 10.23 -4.23
C LYS A 60 13.85 11.37 -5.12
N VAL A 61 14.76 12.29 -5.40
CA VAL A 61 14.44 13.55 -6.07
C VAL A 61 15.31 13.70 -7.31
N LEU A 62 14.66 14.06 -8.41
CA LEU A 62 15.27 14.34 -9.70
C LEU A 62 14.78 15.70 -10.19
N GLY A 63 15.65 16.54 -10.70
CA GLY A 63 15.22 17.81 -11.28
C GLY A 63 16.35 18.53 -11.98
N ASP A 64 16.06 19.74 -12.46
CA ASP A 64 17.04 20.57 -13.14
C ASP A 64 17.37 21.81 -12.31
N PHE A 65 18.63 22.20 -12.39
CA PHE A 65 19.15 23.44 -11.88
C PHE A 65 19.40 24.36 -13.08
N ALA A 66 18.42 25.24 -13.33
CA ALA A 66 18.52 26.24 -14.36
C ALA A 66 19.38 27.41 -13.89
N MET A 67 20.21 27.92 -14.81
CA MET A 67 20.86 29.22 -14.64
C MET A 67 19.98 30.27 -15.32
N ASP A 68 19.82 31.43 -14.69
CA ASP A 68 19.21 32.59 -15.32
C ASP A 68 20.13 33.17 -16.41
N LYS A 69 19.61 34.15 -17.15
CA LYS A 69 20.34 34.79 -18.27
C LYS A 69 21.63 35.50 -17.84
N ASN A 70 21.82 35.73 -16.54
CA ASN A 70 22.99 36.37 -15.96
C ASN A 70 23.94 35.35 -15.31
N GLY A 71 23.66 34.04 -15.44
CA GLY A 71 24.47 32.96 -14.88
C GLY A 71 24.25 32.73 -13.37
N ALA A 72 23.19 33.30 -12.78
CA ALA A 72 22.79 33.02 -11.41
C ALA A 72 21.82 31.83 -11.34
N ALA A 73 21.73 31.17 -10.20
CA ALA A 73 20.76 30.10 -10.03
C ALA A 73 19.33 30.63 -10.01
N ALA A 74 18.41 29.92 -10.64
CA ALA A 74 16.98 30.22 -10.62
C ALA A 74 16.22 29.29 -9.65
N ASP A 75 15.06 29.73 -9.19
CA ASP A 75 14.09 28.87 -8.51
C ASP A 75 13.73 27.67 -9.40
N GLY A 76 13.38 26.53 -8.80
CA GLY A 76 13.15 25.30 -9.53
C GLY A 76 12.10 24.38 -8.92
N GLU A 77 11.60 23.47 -9.73
CA GLU A 77 10.76 22.36 -9.30
C GLU A 77 11.47 21.04 -9.59
N TRP A 78 11.50 20.15 -8.60
CA TRP A 78 12.13 18.85 -8.70
C TRP A 78 11.10 17.75 -8.44
N ALA A 79 11.10 16.73 -9.29
CA ALA A 79 10.22 15.58 -9.16
C ALA A 79 10.66 14.68 -8.01
N ILE A 80 9.71 14.27 -7.18
CA ILE A 80 9.86 13.12 -6.29
C ILE A 80 9.48 11.89 -7.11
N VAL A 81 10.45 11.03 -7.36
CA VAL A 81 10.30 9.84 -8.22
C VAL A 81 10.20 8.54 -7.42
N GLY A 82 10.31 8.63 -6.09
CA GLY A 82 10.26 7.48 -5.20
C GLY A 82 10.65 7.83 -3.78
N GLY A 83 10.72 6.81 -2.93
CA GLY A 83 11.24 6.92 -1.58
C GLY A 83 11.41 5.56 -0.91
N THR A 84 11.85 5.59 0.35
CA THR A 84 12.10 4.40 1.18
C THR A 84 11.52 4.60 2.57
N GLY A 85 11.26 3.51 3.29
CA GLY A 85 10.66 3.55 4.62
C GLY A 85 9.23 4.08 4.56
N GLU A 86 8.92 5.07 5.40
CA GLU A 86 7.61 5.74 5.44
C GLU A 86 7.22 6.44 4.11
N PHE A 87 8.20 6.65 3.22
CA PHE A 87 8.00 7.27 1.90
C PHE A 87 8.12 6.26 0.76
N ALA A 88 7.97 4.95 1.03
CA ALA A 88 7.94 3.95 -0.03
C ALA A 88 6.89 4.31 -1.08
N TYR A 89 7.24 4.15 -2.37
CA TYR A 89 6.38 4.50 -3.51
C TYR A 89 5.94 5.97 -3.58
N ALA A 90 6.62 6.87 -2.86
CA ALA A 90 6.28 8.29 -2.88
C ALA A 90 6.46 8.90 -4.28
N ASN A 91 5.53 9.76 -4.68
CA ASN A 91 5.66 10.63 -5.84
C ASN A 91 5.22 12.05 -5.49
N GLY A 92 5.59 13.04 -6.30
CA GLY A 92 5.23 14.43 -6.04
C GLY A 92 6.28 15.43 -6.49
N ILE A 93 6.31 16.59 -5.83
CA ILE A 93 7.11 17.75 -6.26
C ILE A 93 7.78 18.40 -5.05
N VAL A 94 9.04 18.79 -5.22
CA VAL A 94 9.75 19.72 -4.35
C VAL A 94 9.88 21.05 -5.09
N THR A 95 9.28 22.11 -4.54
CA THR A 95 9.55 23.47 -5.01
C THR A 95 10.74 24.01 -4.22
N ALA A 96 11.78 24.45 -4.92
CA ALA A 96 13.00 24.98 -4.34
C ALA A 96 13.12 26.47 -4.69
N LYS A 97 13.16 27.32 -3.67
CA LYS A 97 13.26 28.77 -3.82
C LYS A 97 14.50 29.33 -3.14
N ILE A 98 15.26 30.16 -3.81
CA ILE A 98 16.43 30.81 -3.20
C ILE A 98 15.95 31.92 -2.26
N ILE A 99 16.39 31.88 -1.01
CA ILE A 99 16.05 32.90 0.00
C ILE A 99 17.27 33.70 0.45
N GLU A 100 18.48 33.17 0.29
CA GLU A 100 19.72 33.87 0.66
C GLU A 100 20.90 33.41 -0.19
N ASN A 101 21.74 34.36 -0.62
CA ASN A 101 23.02 34.09 -1.27
C ASN A 101 24.16 34.37 -0.29
N MET A 102 25.00 33.38 -0.04
CA MET A 102 26.15 33.49 0.86
C MET A 102 27.39 33.98 0.09
N HIS A 103 27.89 35.15 0.48
CA HIS A 103 29.16 35.70 0.00
C HIS A 103 30.24 35.55 1.09
N PRO A 104 31.50 35.22 0.77
CA PRO A 104 32.11 35.04 -0.56
C PRO A 104 32.10 33.59 -1.08
N THR A 105 31.48 32.65 -0.38
CA THR A 105 31.57 31.20 -0.68
C THR A 105 30.72 30.75 -1.88
N ASN A 106 30.03 31.67 -2.56
CA ASN A 106 29.02 31.38 -3.60
C ASN A 106 27.97 30.34 -3.16
N GLY A 107 27.76 30.19 -1.85
CA GLY A 107 26.76 29.30 -1.27
C GLY A 107 25.35 29.88 -1.38
N ARG A 108 24.33 29.04 -1.25
CA ARG A 108 22.92 29.47 -1.32
C ARG A 108 22.10 28.76 -0.26
N ILE A 109 21.12 29.46 0.29
CA ILE A 109 20.07 28.87 1.13
C ILE A 109 18.79 28.76 0.31
N TRP A 110 18.25 27.54 0.26
CA TRP A 110 17.02 27.22 -0.44
C TRP A 110 15.91 26.93 0.57
N GLU A 111 14.77 27.60 0.41
CA GLU A 111 13.51 27.13 0.98
C GLU A 111 13.00 25.97 0.13
N LEU A 112 12.76 24.82 0.77
CA LEU A 112 12.17 23.66 0.12
C LEU A 112 10.72 23.49 0.58
N ARG A 113 9.79 23.44 -0.37
CA ARG A 113 8.40 23.05 -0.13
C ARG A 113 8.18 21.67 -0.73
N ILE A 114 8.13 20.66 0.13
CA ILE A 114 8.02 19.25 -0.26
C ILE A 114 6.54 18.86 -0.22
N ARG A 115 5.99 18.46 -1.37
CA ARG A 115 4.64 17.90 -1.50
C ARG A 115 4.77 16.48 -2.03
N ALA A 116 4.69 15.50 -1.12
CA ALA A 116 4.78 14.09 -1.45
C ALA A 116 3.41 13.40 -1.24
N PHE A 117 2.98 12.63 -2.22
CA PHE A 117 1.95 11.61 -2.07
C PHE A 117 2.65 10.29 -1.76
N CYS A 118 2.34 9.72 -0.60
CA CYS A 118 2.88 8.42 -0.18
C CYS A 118 1.71 7.45 -0.08
N PRO A 119 1.64 6.42 -0.94
CA PRO A 119 0.65 5.37 -0.77
C PRO A 119 0.85 4.73 0.60
N CYS A 120 -0.13 4.85 1.49
CA CYS A 120 -0.15 4.02 2.69
C CYS A 120 -0.34 2.58 2.23
N ILE A 121 0.69 1.74 2.33
CA ILE A 121 0.50 0.29 2.32
C ILE A 121 -0.21 -0.01 3.64
N PRO A 122 -1.52 -0.31 3.65
CA PRO A 122 -2.25 -0.52 4.89
C PRO A 122 -1.63 -1.70 5.62
N GLU A 123 -1.48 -1.56 6.93
CA GLU A 123 -1.20 -2.70 7.80
C GLU A 123 -2.39 -3.66 7.72
N VAL A 124 -2.16 -4.79 7.03
CA VAL A 124 -3.16 -5.84 6.88
C VAL A 124 -3.21 -6.65 8.17
N ILE A 125 -4.40 -6.71 8.78
CA ILE A 125 -4.67 -7.51 9.97
C ILE A 125 -5.30 -8.83 9.53
N GLU A 126 -4.71 -9.94 9.98
CA GLU A 126 -5.32 -11.26 9.86
C GLU A 126 -6.30 -11.53 11.01
N LYS A 127 -7.45 -12.11 10.67
CA LYS A 127 -8.47 -12.53 11.63
C LYS A 127 -8.94 -13.95 11.33
N GLY A 128 -9.10 -14.75 12.38
CA GLY A 128 -9.39 -16.17 12.27
C GLY A 128 -8.09 -17.01 12.19
N PRO A 129 -8.08 -18.16 11.49
CA PRO A 129 -9.22 -18.72 10.77
C PRO A 129 -10.25 -19.36 11.73
N TRP A 130 -11.52 -19.32 11.38
CA TRP A 130 -12.58 -20.04 12.08
C TRP A 130 -12.90 -21.33 11.36
N GLY A 131 -12.70 -22.46 12.03
CA GLY A 131 -12.98 -23.77 11.46
C GLY A 131 -12.31 -24.90 12.22
N GLY A 132 -11.94 -25.94 11.48
CA GLY A 132 -11.10 -27.05 11.90
C GLY A 132 -9.75 -27.10 11.19
N GLU A 133 -8.89 -28.01 11.63
CA GLU A 133 -7.51 -28.17 11.15
C GLU A 133 -7.38 -29.01 9.86
N GLY A 134 -8.48 -29.58 9.36
CA GLY A 134 -8.50 -30.39 8.14
C GLY A 134 -8.14 -29.61 6.88
N GLY A 135 -7.98 -30.35 5.77
CA GLY A 135 -7.69 -29.78 4.45
C GLY A 135 -6.29 -29.17 4.30
N THR A 136 -6.07 -28.53 3.16
CA THR A 136 -4.84 -27.82 2.82
C THR A 136 -4.97 -26.34 3.15
N SER A 137 -3.92 -25.71 3.67
CA SER A 137 -3.87 -24.27 3.89
C SER A 137 -3.71 -23.54 2.55
N PHE A 138 -4.55 -22.54 2.31
CA PHE A 138 -4.53 -21.69 1.13
C PHE A 138 -4.40 -20.23 1.54
N ASP A 139 -3.52 -19.55 0.82
CA ASP A 139 -3.19 -18.16 1.06
C ASP A 139 -2.89 -17.43 -0.25
N ILE A 140 -2.90 -16.10 -0.21
CA ILE A 140 -2.49 -15.24 -1.32
C ILE A 140 -1.03 -14.82 -1.16
N PRO A 141 -0.28 -14.64 -2.27
CA PRO A 141 1.15 -14.39 -2.21
C PRO A 141 1.51 -12.97 -1.75
N GLU A 142 0.58 -12.02 -1.88
CA GLU A 142 0.78 -10.62 -1.55
C GLU A 142 -0.44 -10.06 -0.79
N PRO A 143 -0.23 -9.07 0.10
CA PRO A 143 -1.32 -8.44 0.83
C PRO A 143 -2.36 -7.80 -0.11
N PRO A 144 -3.67 -8.02 0.14
CA PRO A 144 -4.71 -7.48 -0.70
C PRO A 144 -5.03 -6.04 -0.29
N ARG A 145 -5.36 -5.18 -1.27
CA ARG A 145 -5.76 -3.78 -1.00
C ARG A 145 -7.27 -3.61 -0.96
N SER A 146 -8.00 -4.21 -1.89
CA SER A 146 -9.46 -4.03 -1.99
C SER A 146 -10.16 -5.25 -2.57
N LEU A 147 -11.10 -5.82 -1.82
CA LEU A 147 -11.97 -6.90 -2.28
C LEU A 147 -12.92 -6.39 -3.37
N GLN A 148 -13.12 -7.17 -4.43
CA GLN A 148 -13.98 -6.82 -5.57
C GLN A 148 -15.16 -7.78 -5.70
N THR A 149 -14.88 -9.08 -5.69
CA THR A 149 -15.89 -10.11 -5.84
C THR A 149 -15.65 -11.26 -4.88
N VAL A 150 -16.71 -11.92 -4.44
CA VAL A 150 -16.64 -13.17 -3.68
C VAL A 150 -17.51 -14.21 -4.37
N THR A 151 -16.95 -15.38 -4.61
CA THR A 151 -17.67 -16.53 -5.15
C THR A 151 -17.77 -17.58 -4.05
N ILE A 152 -18.98 -17.99 -3.72
CA ILE A 152 -19.24 -19.01 -2.71
C ILE A 152 -20.02 -20.13 -3.38
N GLN A 153 -19.50 -21.35 -3.27
CA GLN A 153 -20.27 -22.56 -3.57
C GLN A 153 -20.66 -23.22 -2.27
N CYS A 154 -21.96 -23.47 -2.11
CA CYS A 154 -22.49 -24.07 -0.90
C CYS A 154 -23.66 -24.99 -1.18
N SER A 155 -23.86 -25.91 -0.24
CA SER A 155 -25.02 -26.79 -0.13
C SER A 155 -25.48 -26.82 1.33
N TYR A 156 -25.29 -27.93 2.05
CA TYR A 156 -25.44 -27.99 3.51
C TYR A 156 -24.28 -27.34 4.25
N VAL A 157 -23.12 -27.23 3.60
CA VAL A 157 -21.89 -26.61 4.12
C VAL A 157 -21.31 -25.65 3.08
N ILE A 158 -20.27 -24.90 3.45
CA ILE A 158 -19.49 -24.12 2.49
C ILE A 158 -18.51 -25.08 1.78
N ASN A 159 -18.76 -25.33 0.49
CA ASN A 159 -17.98 -26.28 -0.29
C ASN A 159 -16.70 -25.65 -0.84
N SER A 160 -16.80 -24.44 -1.38
CA SER A 160 -15.63 -23.69 -1.84
C SER A 160 -15.83 -22.18 -1.72
N ILE A 161 -14.69 -21.48 -1.66
CA ILE A 161 -14.64 -20.01 -1.68
C ILE A 161 -13.59 -19.53 -2.67
N GLY A 162 -13.95 -18.56 -3.50
CA GLY A 162 -13.03 -17.81 -4.36
C GLY A 162 -13.31 -16.32 -4.25
N PHE A 163 -12.36 -15.49 -4.66
CA PHE A 163 -12.53 -14.05 -4.65
C PHE A 163 -11.60 -13.35 -5.63
N CYS A 164 -11.93 -12.11 -5.98
CA CYS A 164 -11.04 -11.22 -6.71
C CYS A 164 -10.76 -9.98 -5.86
N TYR A 165 -9.53 -9.49 -5.91
CA TYR A 165 -9.10 -8.28 -5.21
C TYR A 165 -8.18 -7.43 -6.08
N ILE A 166 -8.01 -6.17 -5.71
CA ILE A 166 -6.97 -5.28 -6.25
C ILE A 166 -5.75 -5.35 -5.34
N ASN A 167 -4.55 -5.55 -5.89
CA ASN A 167 -3.29 -5.54 -5.14
C ASN A 167 -2.74 -4.10 -5.00
N HIS A 168 -1.56 -3.94 -4.41
CA HIS A 168 -0.93 -2.63 -4.26
C HIS A 168 -0.37 -2.05 -5.56
N ALA A 169 -0.26 -2.86 -6.63
CA ALA A 169 0.11 -2.44 -7.96
C ALA A 169 -1.11 -2.04 -8.84
N ASP A 170 -2.30 -1.93 -8.23
CA ASP A 170 -3.58 -1.65 -8.92
C ASP A 170 -3.99 -2.71 -9.95
N GLU A 171 -3.51 -3.94 -9.80
CA GLU A 171 -3.85 -5.08 -10.64
C GLU A 171 -4.98 -5.90 -10.00
N LYS A 172 -5.86 -6.45 -10.84
CA LYS A 172 -6.93 -7.34 -10.41
C LYS A 172 -6.43 -8.79 -10.37
N ILE A 173 -6.42 -9.37 -9.18
CA ILE A 173 -5.97 -10.74 -8.92
C ILE A 173 -7.16 -11.60 -8.49
N THR A 174 -7.20 -12.85 -8.97
CA THR A 174 -8.20 -13.86 -8.59
C THR A 174 -7.54 -14.93 -7.72
N ALA A 175 -8.19 -15.28 -6.61
CA ALA A 175 -7.77 -16.34 -5.71
C ALA A 175 -8.88 -17.39 -5.55
N GLY A 176 -8.49 -18.66 -5.47
CA GLY A 176 -9.41 -19.79 -5.43
C GLY A 176 -9.98 -20.20 -6.80
N PRO A 177 -11.04 -21.02 -6.83
CA PRO A 177 -11.78 -21.51 -5.67
C PRO A 177 -10.95 -22.45 -4.80
N TRP A 178 -11.05 -22.29 -3.49
CA TRP A 178 -10.45 -23.17 -2.49
C TRP A 178 -11.56 -24.02 -1.87
N GLY A 179 -11.46 -25.35 -2.04
CA GLY A 179 -12.48 -26.31 -1.66
C GLY A 179 -12.81 -27.28 -2.79
N GLY A 180 -13.88 -28.05 -2.62
CA GLY A 180 -14.32 -29.06 -3.57
C GLY A 180 -15.47 -28.58 -4.46
N ASP A 181 -15.57 -29.19 -5.64
CA ASP A 181 -16.74 -29.09 -6.53
C ASP A 181 -17.88 -29.93 -5.94
N GLY A 182 -18.57 -29.41 -4.93
CA GLY A 182 -19.69 -30.12 -4.32
C GLY A 182 -20.76 -30.48 -5.38
N ALA A 183 -21.23 -31.73 -5.39
CA ALA A 183 -22.32 -32.14 -6.27
C ALA A 183 -23.60 -31.36 -5.92
N LEU A 184 -24.25 -30.77 -6.93
CA LEU A 184 -25.51 -29.99 -6.82
C LEU A 184 -25.38 -28.64 -6.07
N THR A 185 -24.28 -27.91 -6.23
CA THR A 185 -24.07 -26.62 -5.56
C THR A 185 -24.65 -25.43 -6.33
N ALA A 186 -25.33 -24.54 -5.59
CA ALA A 186 -25.60 -23.19 -6.09
C ALA A 186 -24.29 -22.40 -6.04
N THR A 187 -23.83 -21.90 -7.20
CA THR A 187 -22.72 -20.94 -7.25
C THR A 187 -23.30 -19.54 -7.11
N LEU A 188 -22.92 -18.83 -6.05
CA LEU A 188 -23.26 -17.43 -5.93
C LEU A 188 -22.02 -16.57 -6.10
N GLN A 189 -22.11 -15.62 -7.02
CA GLN A 189 -21.14 -14.56 -7.18
C GLN A 189 -21.68 -13.26 -6.59
N ILE A 190 -20.91 -12.69 -5.67
CA ILE A 190 -21.13 -11.38 -5.06
C ILE A 190 -20.19 -10.42 -5.75
N THR A 191 -20.73 -9.37 -6.37
CA THR A 191 -19.96 -8.24 -6.91
C THR A 191 -20.23 -7.02 -6.05
N LEU A 192 -19.18 -6.47 -5.44
CA LEU A 192 -19.29 -5.27 -4.61
C LEU A 192 -19.33 -4.02 -5.50
N ALA A 193 -20.20 -3.07 -5.18
CA ALA A 193 -20.17 -1.76 -5.82
C ALA A 193 -18.88 -0.98 -5.46
N PRO A 194 -18.49 0.07 -6.22
CA PRO A 194 -17.23 0.80 -6.00
C PRO A 194 -17.01 1.38 -4.59
N SER A 195 -18.07 1.55 -3.80
CA SER A 195 -18.00 2.03 -2.40
C SER A 195 -18.62 1.06 -1.40
N GLU A 196 -18.93 -0.16 -1.84
CA GLU A 196 -19.43 -1.23 -0.99
C GLU A 196 -18.27 -2.02 -0.41
N THR A 197 -18.26 -2.16 0.91
CA THR A 197 -17.17 -2.80 1.65
C THR A 197 -17.75 -3.69 2.74
N ILE A 198 -17.14 -4.86 2.96
CA ILE A 198 -17.58 -5.78 4.02
C ILE A 198 -17.13 -5.22 5.38
N LYS A 199 -18.09 -5.09 6.29
CA LYS A 199 -17.94 -4.50 7.63
C LYS A 199 -18.21 -5.48 8.76
N GLN A 200 -18.83 -6.62 8.47
CA GLN A 200 -18.94 -7.71 9.42
C GLN A 200 -18.99 -9.04 8.67
N VAL A 201 -18.44 -10.06 9.31
CA VAL A 201 -18.53 -11.44 8.84
C VAL A 201 -19.04 -12.31 9.98
N PHE A 202 -19.96 -13.22 9.70
CA PHE A 202 -20.41 -14.20 10.69
C PHE A 202 -20.83 -15.50 10.03
N GLY A 203 -20.87 -16.57 10.80
CA GLY A 203 -21.19 -17.90 10.29
C GLY A 203 -21.17 -18.94 11.38
N THR A 204 -21.19 -20.20 10.98
CA THR A 204 -21.09 -21.34 11.90
C THR A 204 -20.05 -22.33 11.41
N LYS A 205 -19.40 -23.00 12.35
CA LYS A 205 -18.54 -24.16 12.11
C LYS A 205 -19.07 -25.38 12.86
N GLY A 206 -18.99 -26.54 12.25
CA GLY A 206 -19.51 -27.78 12.81
C GLY A 206 -18.82 -29.01 12.24
N THR A 207 -18.96 -30.13 12.92
CA THR A 207 -18.40 -31.41 12.50
C THR A 207 -19.38 -32.14 11.58
N VAL A 208 -18.93 -32.49 10.38
CA VAL A 208 -19.68 -33.25 9.36
C VAL A 208 -18.81 -34.43 8.95
N GLU A 209 -19.33 -35.65 9.06
CA GLU A 209 -18.60 -36.89 8.71
C GLU A 209 -17.22 -37.04 9.39
N GLY A 210 -17.05 -36.45 10.57
CA GLY A 210 -15.80 -36.48 11.34
C GLY A 210 -14.89 -35.26 11.14
N ASP A 211 -15.12 -34.46 10.10
CA ASP A 211 -14.33 -33.26 9.81
C ASP A 211 -15.04 -31.98 10.26
N THR A 212 -14.31 -31.08 10.91
CA THR A 212 -14.85 -29.75 11.25
C THR A 212 -14.70 -28.82 10.05
N VAL A 213 -15.83 -28.27 9.61
CA VAL A 213 -15.96 -27.42 8.42
C VAL A 213 -16.78 -26.17 8.72
N VAL A 214 -16.67 -25.16 7.86
CA VAL A 214 -17.55 -23.99 7.85
C VAL A 214 -18.90 -24.42 7.28
N THR A 215 -19.93 -24.41 8.11
CA THR A 215 -21.28 -24.89 7.76
C THR A 215 -22.17 -23.77 7.25
N SER A 216 -21.94 -22.53 7.71
CA SER A 216 -22.59 -21.34 7.15
C SER A 216 -21.70 -20.11 7.15
N LEU A 217 -21.98 -19.17 6.24
CA LEU A 217 -21.27 -17.90 6.12
C LEU A 217 -22.20 -16.79 5.65
N ALA A 218 -22.10 -15.62 6.26
CA ALA A 218 -22.77 -14.39 5.84
C ALA A 218 -21.76 -13.23 5.85
N LEU A 219 -21.84 -12.40 4.81
CA LEU A 219 -21.02 -11.19 4.66
C LEU A 219 -21.94 -9.97 4.75
N VAL A 220 -21.68 -9.07 5.69
CA VAL A 220 -22.44 -7.83 5.84
C VAL A 220 -21.59 -6.68 5.34
N SER A 221 -22.08 -5.99 4.32
CA SER A 221 -21.49 -4.77 3.81
C SER A 221 -22.11 -3.52 4.46
N ASN A 222 -21.55 -2.35 4.17
CA ASN A 222 -22.17 -1.06 4.47
C ASN A 222 -23.46 -0.79 3.66
N VAL A 223 -23.85 -1.67 2.75
CA VAL A 223 -25.05 -1.51 1.91
C VAL A 223 -26.11 -2.57 2.21
N ARG A 224 -25.71 -3.84 2.36
CA ARG A 224 -26.61 -4.98 2.50
C ARG A 224 -25.94 -6.19 3.16
N THR A 225 -26.72 -7.23 3.38
CA THR A 225 -26.22 -8.54 3.82
C THR A 225 -26.28 -9.55 2.68
N TYR A 226 -25.23 -10.34 2.53
CA TYR A 226 -25.14 -11.47 1.62
C TYR A 226 -25.15 -12.79 2.42
N GLY A 227 -26.09 -13.67 2.09
CA GLY A 227 -26.28 -14.95 2.77
C GLY A 227 -27.42 -14.90 3.80
N PRO A 228 -27.42 -15.82 4.79
CA PRO A 228 -26.40 -16.84 5.02
C PRO A 228 -26.35 -17.88 3.89
N PHE A 229 -25.14 -18.30 3.56
CA PHE A 229 -24.84 -19.40 2.66
C PHE A 229 -24.63 -20.68 3.49
N GLY A 230 -24.95 -21.83 2.91
CA GLY A 230 -24.92 -23.10 3.64
C GLY A 230 -26.07 -23.24 4.66
N LYS A 231 -25.96 -24.21 5.56
CA LYS A 231 -26.95 -24.44 6.62
C LYS A 231 -26.26 -24.31 7.98
N ALA A 232 -26.75 -23.37 8.79
CA ALA A 232 -26.21 -23.12 10.12
C ALA A 232 -26.26 -24.40 10.98
N ASN A 233 -25.10 -24.87 11.41
CA ASN A 233 -24.95 -26.06 12.24
C ASN A 233 -23.63 -25.99 13.03
N GLY A 234 -23.69 -26.18 14.35
CA GLY A 234 -22.54 -26.10 15.25
C GLY A 234 -22.33 -24.71 15.87
N SER A 235 -21.08 -24.37 16.17
CA SER A 235 -20.72 -23.16 16.91
C SER A 235 -20.62 -21.94 16.01
N ALA A 236 -21.20 -20.82 16.45
CA ALA A 236 -21.13 -19.56 15.72
C ALA A 236 -19.74 -18.90 15.83
N PHE A 237 -19.35 -18.18 14.78
CA PHE A 237 -18.24 -17.24 14.80
C PHE A 237 -18.68 -15.91 14.20
N SER A 238 -18.03 -14.83 14.61
CA SER A 238 -18.23 -13.51 14.00
C SER A 238 -17.02 -12.62 14.19
N SER A 239 -16.87 -11.64 13.30
CA SER A 239 -15.94 -10.53 13.47
C SER A 239 -16.54 -9.24 12.95
N GLN A 240 -16.55 -8.23 13.81
CA GLN A 240 -16.78 -6.83 13.44
C GLN A 240 -15.50 -6.23 12.89
N ILE A 241 -15.60 -5.48 11.80
CA ILE A 241 -14.47 -4.79 11.19
C ILE A 241 -14.43 -3.35 11.75
N PRO A 242 -13.26 -2.84 12.20
CA PRO A 242 -13.14 -1.46 12.65
C PRO A 242 -13.63 -0.46 11.60
N GLY A 243 -14.24 0.64 12.03
CA GLY A 243 -14.91 1.59 11.11
C GLY A 243 -14.00 2.11 10.00
N ASN A 244 -12.71 2.33 10.30
CA ASN A 244 -11.68 2.81 9.39
C ASN A 244 -11.01 1.71 8.52
N LYS A 245 -11.44 0.45 8.65
CA LYS A 245 -10.89 -0.69 7.89
C LYS A 245 -11.98 -1.45 7.15
N THR A 246 -11.58 -2.35 6.25
CA THR A 246 -12.46 -3.15 5.40
C THR A 246 -11.87 -4.54 5.19
N VAL A 247 -12.70 -5.54 4.86
CA VAL A 247 -12.17 -6.82 4.39
C VAL A 247 -11.61 -6.64 2.97
N ALA A 248 -10.33 -6.98 2.79
CA ALA A 248 -9.63 -6.87 1.52
C ALA A 248 -9.42 -8.23 0.82
N GLY A 249 -9.45 -9.34 1.56
CA GLY A 249 -9.30 -10.69 1.04
C GLY A 249 -9.52 -11.76 2.10
N PHE A 250 -9.23 -13.00 1.73
CA PHE A 250 -9.44 -14.17 2.59
C PHE A 250 -8.22 -15.09 2.56
N HIS A 251 -8.06 -15.85 3.64
CA HIS A 251 -7.25 -17.08 3.69
C HIS A 251 -8.15 -18.22 4.16
N ALA A 252 -7.77 -19.47 3.86
CA ALA A 252 -8.62 -20.60 4.20
C ALA A 252 -7.82 -21.89 4.42
N ARG A 253 -8.46 -22.86 5.07
CA ARG A 253 -8.10 -24.28 4.94
C ARG A 253 -9.22 -24.98 4.21
N ALA A 254 -8.91 -25.80 3.21
CA ALA A 254 -9.95 -26.48 2.43
C ALA A 254 -9.51 -27.85 1.91
N GLY A 255 -10.46 -28.79 1.92
CA GLY A 255 -10.41 -30.09 1.24
C GLY A 255 -11.62 -30.21 0.32
N ALA A 256 -12.44 -31.25 0.52
CA ALA A 256 -13.74 -31.37 -0.16
C ALA A 256 -14.76 -30.28 0.25
N SER A 257 -14.51 -29.58 1.35
CA SER A 257 -15.26 -28.42 1.84
C SER A 257 -14.30 -27.43 2.50
N VAL A 258 -14.77 -26.22 2.78
CA VAL A 258 -13.98 -25.22 3.51
C VAL A 258 -13.88 -25.65 4.97
N ASN A 259 -12.71 -26.12 5.38
CA ASN A 259 -12.42 -26.54 6.74
C ASN A 259 -12.29 -25.35 7.69
N ALA A 260 -11.63 -24.28 7.26
CA ALA A 260 -11.50 -23.05 8.03
C ALA A 260 -11.44 -21.81 7.14
N PHE A 261 -11.92 -20.69 7.65
CA PHE A 261 -12.05 -19.43 6.91
C PHE A 261 -11.49 -18.26 7.73
N GLY A 262 -10.65 -17.44 7.11
CA GLY A 262 -10.06 -16.25 7.72
C GLY A 262 -10.10 -15.03 6.80
N LEU A 263 -9.78 -13.87 7.37
CA LEU A 263 -9.91 -12.56 6.75
C LEU A 263 -8.58 -11.83 6.70
N TYR A 264 -8.37 -11.11 5.61
CA TYR A 264 -7.45 -9.99 5.53
C TYR A 264 -8.21 -8.68 5.67
N ILE A 265 -7.80 -7.84 6.63
CA ILE A 265 -8.44 -6.55 6.94
C ILE A 265 -7.45 -5.41 6.67
N ALA A 266 -7.80 -4.50 5.77
CA ALA A 266 -7.00 -3.33 5.38
C ALA A 266 -7.72 -2.02 5.74
#